data_AF-A0A2Z4Y503-F1
#
_entry.id   AF-A0A2Z4Y503-F1
#
_cell.length_a   1.000
_cell.length_b   1.000
_cell.length_c   1.000
_cell.angle_alpha   90.00
_cell.angle_beta   90.00
_cell.angle_gamma   90.00
#
_symmetry.space_group_name_H-M   'P 1'
#
loop_
_entity.id
_entity.type
_entity.pdbx_description
1 polymer ?
#
loop_
_entity_poly.entity_id
_entity_poly.type
_entity_poly.pdbx_seq_one_letter_code
_entity_poly.pdbx_strand_id
1 'polypeptide(L)' 'MFASADPVELTVDDLLADHSAQIEKLIEQMEHLDVEEATDQVYETYTFELCSKCRDELHRGLKAKAKSKLE' A
#
# COMPACT_ATOMS: atom_id res chain seq x y z
N MET A 1 4.42 1.07 -6.22
CA MET A 1 4.12 2.10 -5.20
C MET A 1 3.80 1.31 -3.94
N PHE A 2 4.55 1.47 -2.84
CA PHE A 2 4.30 0.63 -1.66
C PHE A 2 3.17 1.26 -0.86
N ALA A 3 2.15 0.47 -0.48
CA ALA A 3 1.26 0.85 0.61
C ALA A 3 2.12 1.21 1.83
N SER A 4 1.70 2.20 2.63
CA SER A 4 2.47 2.64 3.79
C SER A 4 2.92 1.43 4.60
N ALA A 5 4.24 1.27 4.77
CA ALA A 5 4.81 0.16 5.54
C ALA A 5 4.71 0.41 7.05
N ASP A 6 4.12 1.53 7.46
CA ASP A 6 3.92 1.85 8.86
C ASP A 6 2.78 0.96 9.40
N PRO A 7 2.96 0.35 10.59
CA PRO A 7 1.93 -0.47 11.19
C PRO A 7 0.67 0.36 11.43
N VAL A 8 -0.50 -0.23 11.19
CA VAL A 8 -1.79 0.41 11.51
C VAL A 8 -1.86 0.59 13.02
N GLU A 9 -1.88 1.85 13.48
CA GLU A 9 -2.12 2.19 14.88
C GLU A 9 -3.62 2.32 15.13
N LEU A 10 -4.17 1.49 16.02
CA LEU A 10 -5.57 1.55 16.45
C LEU A 10 -5.65 2.21 17.83
N THR A 11 -6.47 3.24 17.96
CA THR A 11 -6.72 3.91 19.25
C THR A 11 -7.86 3.25 20.01
N VAL A 12 -8.00 3.58 21.30
CA VAL A 12 -9.13 3.10 22.12
C VAL A 12 -10.46 3.68 21.61
N ASP A 13 -10.46 4.92 21.14
CA ASP A 13 -11.65 5.57 20.61
C ASP A 13 -12.13 4.88 19.32
N ASP A 14 -11.20 4.38 18.49
CA ASP A 14 -11.53 3.60 17.30
C ASP A 14 -12.26 2.30 17.65
N LEU A 15 -11.93 1.67 18.79
CA LEU A 15 -12.57 0.43 19.25
C LEU A 15 -13.94 0.66 19.89
N LEU A 16 -14.17 1.86 20.44
CA LEU A 16 -15.42 2.21 21.11
C LEU A 16 -16.46 2.79 20.14
N ALA A 17 -16.03 3.28 18.98
CA ALA A 17 -16.91 3.79 17.95
C ALA A 17 -17.65 2.65 17.21
N ASP A 18 -18.91 2.90 16.86
CA ASP A 18 -19.68 2.00 16.00
C ASP A 18 -19.38 2.29 14.53
N HIS A 19 -18.62 1.40 13.91
CA HIS A 19 -18.24 1.48 12.50
C HIS A 19 -19.16 0.67 11.57
N SER A 20 -20.25 0.08 12.09
CA SER A 20 -21.09 -0.87 11.34
C SER A 20 -21.59 -0.27 10.02
N ALA A 21 -22.11 0.97 10.05
CA ALA A 21 -22.59 1.66 8.85
C ALA A 21 -21.48 1.95 7.83
N GLN A 22 -20.25 2.19 8.29
CA GLN A 22 -19.10 2.42 7.41
C GLN A 22 -18.66 1.12 6.74
N ILE A 23 -18.67 0.02 7.50
CA ILE A 23 -18.35 -1.32 7.02
C ILE A 23 -19.38 -1.78 5.99
N GLU A 24 -20.68 -1.63 6.26
CA GLU A 24 -21.75 -1.98 5.33
C GLU A 24 -21.63 -1.21 4.01
N LYS A 25 -21.39 0.10 4.08
CA LYS A 25 -21.16 0.92 2.89
C LYS A 25 -19.93 0.47 2.10
N LEU A 26 -18.86 0.07 2.78
CA LEU A 26 -17.65 -0.43 2.12
C LEU A 26 -17.94 -1.75 1.40
N ILE A 27 -18.70 -2.66 2.03
CA ILE A 27 -19.11 -3.93 1.43
C ILE A 27 -19.96 -3.69 0.17
N GLU A 28 -20.96 -2.82 0.23
CA GLU A 28 -21.78 -2.46 -0.94
C GLU A 28 -20.93 -1.91 -2.09
N GLN A 29 -19.92 -1.10 -1.80
CA GLN A 29 -18.99 -0.59 -2.81
C GLN A 29 -18.16 -1.72 -3.44
N MET A 30 -17.68 -2.65 -2.61
CA MET A 30 -16.87 -3.79 -3.04
C MET A 30 -17.66 -4.83 -3.84
N GLU A 31 -18.97 -4.99 -3.63
CA GLU A 31 -19.81 -5.89 -4.42
C GLU A 31 -19.86 -5.55 -5.91
N HIS A 32 -19.57 -4.29 -6.26
CA HIS A 32 -19.58 -3.82 -7.64
C HIS A 32 -18.19 -3.76 -8.29
N LEU A 33 -17.13 -4.06 -7.53
CA LEU A 33 -15.76 -4.11 -8.02
C LEU A 33 -15.45 -5.46 -8.66
N ASP A 34 -14.63 -5.45 -9.71
CA ASP A 34 -14.04 -6.67 -10.22
C ASP A 34 -13.05 -7.26 -9.20
N VAL A 35 -12.96 -8.58 -9.15
CA VAL A 35 -12.11 -9.29 -8.16
C VAL A 35 -10.63 -8.97 -8.36
N GLU A 36 -10.17 -8.81 -9.61
CA GLU A 36 -8.78 -8.44 -9.90
C GLU A 36 -8.51 -7.02 -9.42
N GLU A 37 -9.41 -6.08 -9.74
CA GLU A 37 -9.30 -4.68 -9.31
C GLU A 37 -9.34 -4.52 -7.78
N ALA A 38 -10.18 -5.29 -7.09
CA ALA A 38 -10.23 -5.31 -5.63
C ALA A 38 -8.94 -5.88 -5.01
N THR A 39 -8.31 -6.85 -5.68
CA THR A 39 -7.05 -7.46 -5.23
C THR A 39 -5.88 -6.48 -5.40
N ASP A 40 -5.82 -5.78 -6.53
CA ASP A 40 -4.76 -4.80 -6.83
C ASP A 40 -4.76 -3.61 -5.86
N GLN A 41 -5.91 -3.25 -5.28
CA GLN A 41 -6.00 -2.22 -4.23
C GLN A 41 -5.28 -2.61 -2.93
N VAL A 42 -5.18 -3.91 -2.63
CA VAL A 42 -4.53 -4.42 -1.42
C VAL A 42 -3.06 -4.75 -1.70
N TYR A 43 -2.79 -5.38 -2.85
CA TYR A 43 -1.46 -5.81 -3.21
C TYR A 43 -1.26 -5.74 -4.71
N GLU A 44 -0.30 -4.92 -5.14
CA GLU A 44 0.08 -4.82 -6.54
C GLU A 44 1.59 -4.98 -6.68
N THR A 45 2.01 -5.84 -7.62
CA THR A 45 3.41 -6.11 -7.90
C THR A 45 3.71 -5.94 -9.38
N TYR A 46 4.81 -5.24 -9.66
CA TYR A 46 5.28 -5.02 -11.02
C TYR A 46 6.67 -5.60 -11.19
N THR A 47 6.84 -6.44 -12.21
CA THR A 47 8.14 -6.94 -12.60
C THR A 47 8.63 -6.19 -13.83
N PHE A 48 9.76 -5.49 -13.69
CA PHE A 48 10.41 -4.79 -14.79
C PHE A 48 11.78 -5.40 -15.05
N GLU A 49 12.07 -5.66 -16.32
CA GLU A 49 13.41 -6.03 -16.75
C GLU A 49 14.22 -4.77 -17.01
N LEU A 50 15.29 -4.60 -16.25
CA LEU A 50 16.19 -3.45 -16.39
C LEU A 50 17.51 -3.90 -17.00
N CYS A 51 18.00 -3.13 -17.97
CA CYS A 51 19.39 -3.27 -18.40
C CYS A 51 20.34 -2.90 -17.26
N SER A 52 21.61 -3.30 -17.36
CA SER A 52 22.62 -3.04 -16.32
C SER A 52 22.70 -1.57 -15.91
N LYS A 53 22.66 -0.65 -16.88
CA LYS A 53 22.71 0.80 -16.63
C LYS A 53 21.52 1.30 -15.81
N CYS A 54 20.30 0.95 -16.22
CA CYS A 54 19.08 1.37 -15.53
C CYS A 54 19.00 0.77 -14.11
N ARG A 55 19.46 -0.49 -13.94
CA ARG A 55 19.55 -1.15 -12.63
C ARG A 55 20.46 -0.36 -11.69
N ASP A 56 21.63 0.07 -12.15
CA ASP A 56 22.60 0.80 -11.34
C ASP A 56 22.12 2.21 -10.97
N GLU A 57 21.40 2.89 -11.86
CA GLU A 57 20.75 4.17 -11.58
C GLU A 57 19.66 4.01 -10.50
N LEU A 58 18.77 3.04 -10.66
CA LEU A 58 17.72 2.76 -9.68
C LEU A 58 18.30 2.38 -8.31
N HIS A 59 19.30 1.49 -8.27
CA HIS A 59 19.96 1.06 -7.03
C HIS A 59 20.59 2.24 -6.28
N ARG A 60 21.23 3.18 -6.97
CA ARG A 60 21.81 4.37 -6.33
C ARG A 60 20.74 5.27 -5.73
N GLY A 61 19.65 5.49 -6.46
CA GLY A 61 18.51 6.28 -5.98
C GLY A 61 17.84 5.68 -4.75
N LEU A 62 17.61 4.37 -4.75
CA LEU A 62 16.99 3.67 -3.61
C LEU A 62 17.89 3.69 -2.37
N LYS A 63 19.21 3.48 -2.52
CA LYS A 63 20.17 3.56 -1.40
C LYS A 63 20.22 4.96 -0.78
N ALA A 64 20.16 6.01 -1.60
CA ALA A 64 20.15 7.38 -1.10
C ALA A 64 18.88 7.68 -0.27
N LYS A 65 17.70 7.27 -0.75
CA LYS A 65 16.42 7.43 -0.03
C LYS A 65 16.35 6.61 1.27
N ALA A 66 16.90 5.41 1.28
CA ALA A 66 16.95 4.57 2.48
C ALA A 66 17.81 5.23 3.58
N LYS A 67 18.92 5.86 3.20
CA LYS A 67 19.81 6.57 4.13
C LYS A 67 19.16 7.82 4.73
N SER A 68 18.40 8.58 3.93
CA SER A 68 17.73 9.80 4.39
C SER A 68 16.51 9.56 5.29
N LYS A 69 15.97 8.34 5.34
CA LYS A 69 14.83 7.99 6.22
C LYS A 69 15.31 7.51 7.60
N LEU A 70 16.61 7.33 7.80
CA LEU A 70 17.26 6.87 9.04
C LEU A 70 17.94 8.00 9.83
N GLU A 71 17.95 9.22 9.29
CA GLU A 71 18.46 10.46 9.91
C GLU A 71 17.28 11.36 10.29
#